data_AF-A0A7S1WTL8-F1
#
_entry.id   AF-A0A7S1WTL8-F1
#
_cell.length_a   1.000
_cell.length_b   1.000
_cell.length_c   1.000
_cell.angle_alpha   90.00
_cell.angle_beta   90.00
_cell.angle_gamma   90.00
#
_symmetry.space_group_name_H-M   'P 1'
#
loop_
_entity.id
_entity.type
_entity.pdbx_description
1 polymer ?
#
loop_
_entity_poly.entity_id
_entity_poly.type
_entity_poly.pdbx_seq_one_letter_code
_entity_poly.pdbx_strand_id
1 'polypeptide(L)'
;GRIRTTVDVPPPREPSEPADGRGVAPVTVSTDDPPPERVVEVVFEGRHGRPPVVLWFCESALEEVQPPKGLLDAMEKLERAEEDLARKRAELQALQQATAKQQQEWMAK
;
A
#
# COMPACT_ATOMS: atom_id res chain seq x y z
N GLY A 1 -5.47 -11.68 -5.27
CA GLY A 1 -5.97 -11.05 -4.04
C GLY A 1 -4.98 -10.00 -3.60
N ARG A 2 -5.42 -9.06 -2.77
CA ARG A 2 -4.57 -8.05 -2.13
C ARG A 2 -4.59 -8.30 -0.63
N ILE A 3 -3.42 -8.24 0.01
CA ILE A 3 -3.32 -8.29 1.48
C ILE A 3 -3.85 -6.97 2.03
N ARG A 4 -4.79 -7.06 2.96
CA ARG A 4 -5.41 -5.89 3.62
C ARG A 4 -4.87 -5.70 5.03
N THR A 5 -4.72 -6.79 5.77
CA THR A 5 -4.37 -6.78 7.19
C THR A 5 -3.46 -7.98 7.49
N THR A 6 -2.47 -7.77 8.35
CA THR A 6 -1.64 -8.85 8.94
C THR A 6 -1.84 -8.83 10.45
N VAL A 7 -2.15 -9.97 11.06
CA VAL A 7 -2.37 -10.12 12.51
C VAL A 7 -1.74 -11.43 12.99
N ASP A 8 -1.41 -11.51 14.28
CA ASP A 8 -0.87 -12.74 14.85
C ASP A 8 -1.94 -13.83 15.05
N VAL A 9 -3.21 -13.42 15.25
CA VAL A 9 -4.36 -14.33 15.38
C VAL A 9 -5.56 -13.73 14.62
N PRO A 10 -6.20 -14.48 13.70
CA PRO A 10 -7.35 -13.95 12.97
C PRO A 10 -8.55 -13.83 13.91
N PRO A 11 -9.47 -12.88 13.66
CA PRO A 11 -10.70 -12.79 14.42
C PRO A 11 -11.51 -14.10 14.29
N PRO A 12 -12.32 -14.49 15.29
CA PRO A 12 -13.19 -15.67 15.15
C PRO A 12 -14.22 -15.46 14.03
N ARG A 13 -14.58 -16.54 13.35
CA ARG A 13 -15.59 -16.57 12.29
C ARG A 13 -16.98 -16.80 12.86
N GLU A 14 -17.99 -16.12 12.34
CA GLU A 14 -19.37 -16.44 12.71
C GLU A 14 -19.83 -17.75 12.05
N PRO A 15 -20.67 -18.57 12.70
CA PRO A 15 -21.16 -19.83 12.11
C PRO A 15 -21.95 -19.64 10.81
N SER A 16 -22.59 -18.48 10.65
CA SER A 16 -23.37 -18.05 9.48
C SER A 16 -22.49 -17.63 8.29
N GLU A 17 -21.23 -17.28 8.53
CA GLU A 17 -20.31 -16.84 7.48
C GLU A 17 -19.83 -18.03 6.63
N PRO A 18 -19.49 -17.82 5.36
CA PRO A 18 -18.85 -18.84 4.54
C PRO A 18 -17.45 -19.18 5.09
N ALA A 19 -16.98 -20.41 4.83
CA ALA A 19 -15.64 -20.82 5.23
C ALA A 19 -14.57 -20.00 4.49
N ASP A 20 -13.71 -19.32 5.25
CA ASP A 20 -12.70 -18.38 4.74
C ASP A 20 -11.30 -18.62 5.31
N GLY A 21 -11.08 -19.77 5.97
CA GLY A 21 -9.83 -20.12 6.64
C GLY A 21 -9.79 -19.79 8.13
N ARG A 22 -10.75 -19.00 8.67
CA ARG A 22 -10.85 -18.72 10.10
C ARG A 22 -11.57 -19.82 10.88
N GLY A 23 -11.14 -20.03 12.13
CA GLY A 23 -11.82 -20.89 13.11
C GLY A 23 -13.09 -20.24 13.66
N VAL A 24 -14.09 -21.06 14.01
CA VAL A 24 -15.37 -20.61 14.62
C VAL A 24 -15.22 -20.28 16.11
N ALA A 25 -14.19 -20.85 16.75
CA ALA A 25 -13.87 -20.62 18.15
C ALA A 25 -12.60 -19.77 18.29
N PRO A 26 -12.48 -18.96 19.35
CA PRO A 26 -11.23 -18.30 19.68
C PRO A 26 -10.14 -19.35 19.91
N VAL A 27 -9.01 -19.20 19.22
CA VAL A 27 -7.85 -20.05 19.42
C VAL A 27 -7.18 -19.64 20.72
N THR A 28 -7.24 -20.49 21.74
CA THR A 28 -6.46 -20.33 22.97
C THR A 28 -5.03 -20.78 22.67
N VAL A 29 -4.11 -19.83 22.56
CA VAL A 29 -2.68 -20.12 22.39
C VAL A 29 -2.12 -20.50 23.76
N SER A 30 -1.57 -21.70 23.92
CA SER A 30 -0.93 -22.12 25.17
C SER A 30 0.43 -21.43 25.29
N THR A 31 0.86 -21.06 26.49
CA THR A 31 2.16 -20.41 26.72
C THR A 31 3.38 -21.26 26.34
N ASP A 32 3.21 -22.57 26.17
CA ASP A 32 4.24 -23.51 25.75
C ASP A 32 4.29 -23.75 24.23
N ASP A 33 3.32 -23.22 23.48
CA ASP A 33 3.30 -23.35 22.02
C ASP A 33 4.26 -22.35 21.38
N PRO A 34 4.87 -22.69 20.22
CA PRO A 34 5.61 -21.71 19.43
C PRO A 34 4.72 -20.49 19.15
N PRO A 35 5.31 -19.28 19.07
CA PRO A 35 4.53 -18.08 18.80
C PRO A 35 3.68 -18.28 17.55
N PRO A 36 2.38 -17.90 17.58
CA PRO A 36 1.47 -18.17 16.49
C PRO A 36 2.00 -17.52 15.22
N GLU A 37 1.96 -18.28 14.14
CA GLU A 37 2.38 -17.79 12.84
C GLU A 37 1.44 -16.67 12.39
N ARG A 38 2.02 -15.58 11.88
CA ARG A 38 1.24 -14.44 11.38
C ARG A 38 0.29 -14.91 10.29
N VAL A 39 -0.92 -14.38 10.35
CA VAL A 39 -1.94 -14.61 9.34
C VAL A 39 -2.32 -13.31 8.64
N VAL A 40 -2.76 -13.44 7.41
CA VAL A 40 -3.01 -12.34 6.48
C VAL A 40 -4.40 -12.45 5.89
N GLU A 41 -5.11 -11.33 5.93
CA GLU A 41 -6.41 -11.14 5.27
C GLU A 41 -6.17 -10.81 3.80
N VAL A 42 -6.56 -11.72 2.91
CA VAL A 42 -6.43 -11.58 1.46
C VAL A 42 -7.80 -11.34 0.84
N VAL A 43 -7.96 -10.17 0.23
CA VAL A 43 -9.20 -9.78 -0.45
C VAL A 43 -9.07 -10.02 -1.95
N PHE A 44 -9.96 -10.81 -2.52
CA PHE A 44 -10.13 -10.99 -3.96
C PHE A 44 -11.30 -10.12 -4.42
N GLU A 45 -10.99 -9.08 -5.16
CA GLU A 45 -12.00 -8.24 -5.78
C GLU A 45 -12.85 -9.09 -6.74
N GLY A 46 -14.15 -9.07 -6.53
CA GLY A 46 -15.09 -9.77 -7.39
C GLY A 46 -15.13 -9.14 -8.79
N ARG A 47 -15.27 -9.97 -9.82
CA ARG A 47 -15.42 -9.52 -11.22
C ARG A 47 -16.79 -9.92 -11.76
N HIS A 48 -17.31 -9.13 -12.70
CA HIS A 48 -18.57 -9.39 -13.42
C HIS A 48 -19.79 -9.57 -12.50
N GLY A 49 -20.00 -8.63 -11.58
CA GLY A 49 -21.16 -8.63 -10.68
C GLY A 49 -21.08 -9.62 -9.51
N ARG A 50 -19.95 -10.33 -9.37
CA ARG A 50 -19.71 -11.18 -8.19
C ARG A 50 -19.22 -10.33 -7.01
N PRO A 51 -19.68 -10.61 -5.78
CA PRO A 51 -19.16 -9.93 -4.59
C PRO A 51 -17.68 -10.29 -4.35
N PRO A 52 -16.92 -9.42 -3.67
CA PRO A 52 -15.55 -9.72 -3.27
C PRO A 52 -15.52 -10.88 -2.28
N VAL A 53 -14.43 -11.65 -2.32
CA VAL A 53 -14.19 -12.79 -1.43
C VAL A 53 -12.99 -12.47 -0.54
N VAL A 54 -13.13 -12.71 0.76
CA VAL A 54 -12.05 -12.53 1.74
C VAL A 54 -11.62 -13.90 2.23
N LEU A 55 -10.32 -14.15 2.29
CA LEU A 55 -9.71 -15.39 2.77
C LEU A 55 -8.56 -15.08 3.73
N TRP A 56 -8.34 -15.95 4.69
CA TRP A 56 -7.24 -15.86 5.67
C TRP A 56 -6.22 -16.96 5.42
N PHE A 57 -4.95 -16.58 5.32
CA PHE A 57 -3.83 -17.50 5.11
C PHE A 57 -2.74 -17.28 6.15
N CYS A 58 -1.91 -18.28 6.42
CA CYS A 58 -0.62 -18.06 7.07
C CYS A 58 0.27 -17.22 6.15
N GLU A 59 1.06 -16.31 6.72
CA GLU A 59 1.99 -15.47 5.97
C GLU A 59 3.01 -16.33 5.20
N SER A 60 3.49 -17.43 5.78
CA SER A 60 4.39 -18.38 5.12
C SER A 60 3.79 -19.13 3.93
N ALA A 61 2.45 -19.24 3.89
CA ALA A 61 1.76 -19.87 2.78
C ALA A 61 1.61 -18.92 1.57
N LEU A 62 1.90 -17.64 1.75
CA LEU A 62 1.92 -16.68 0.65
C LEU A 62 3.32 -16.63 0.03
N GLU A 63 3.38 -16.85 -1.28
CA GLU A 63 4.59 -16.56 -2.05
C GLU A 63 4.72 -15.06 -2.29
N GLU A 64 5.91 -14.52 -2.01
CA GLU A 64 6.24 -13.15 -2.36
C GLU A 64 6.40 -13.03 -3.88
N VAL A 65 5.34 -12.60 -4.56
CA VAL A 65 5.38 -12.36 -6.00
C VAL A 65 6.05 -11.02 -6.25
N GLN A 66 7.24 -11.05 -6.87
CA GLN A 66 7.90 -9.81 -7.28
C GLN A 66 7.03 -9.04 -8.27
N PRO A 67 6.96 -7.70 -8.13
CA PRO A 67 6.23 -6.87 -9.09
C PRO A 67 6.80 -7.07 -10.50
N PRO A 68 5.96 -7.06 -11.55
CA PRO A 68 6.43 -7.17 -12.92
C PRO A 68 7.46 -6.09 -13.24
N LYS A 69 8.51 -6.43 -13.98
CA LYS A 69 9.59 -5.49 -14.34
C LYS A 69 9.08 -4.17 -14.92
N GLY A 70 8.05 -4.22 -15.77
CA GLY A 70 7.47 -2.99 -16.35
C GLY A 70 6.84 -2.04 -15.32
N LEU A 71 6.36 -2.55 -14.19
CA LEU A 71 5.87 -1.73 -13.08
C LEU A 71 7.02 -1.06 -12.33
N LEU A 72 8.09 -1.81 -12.06
CA LEU A 72 9.31 -1.26 -11.46
C LEU A 72 9.92 -0.15 -12.32
N ASP A 73 10.04 -0.39 -13.63
CA ASP A 73 10.53 0.60 -14.60
C ASP A 73 9.62 1.86 -14.63
N ALA A 74 8.31 1.69 -14.45
CA ALA A 74 7.36 2.80 -14.41
C ALA A 74 7.47 3.61 -13.10
N MET A 75 7.68 2.95 -11.97
CA MET A 75 7.92 3.61 -10.68
C MET A 75 9.20 4.44 -10.71
N GLU A 76 10.30 3.88 -11.23
CA GLU A 76 11.56 4.61 -11.36
C GLU A 76 11.42 5.84 -12.28
N LYS A 77 10.67 5.72 -13.37
CA LYS A 77 10.37 6.86 -14.25
C LYS A 77 9.54 7.93 -13.55
N LEU A 78 8.58 7.53 -12.72
CA LEU A 78 7.75 8.45 -11.95
C LEU A 78 8.60 9.24 -10.95
N GLU A 79 9.45 8.56 -10.17
CA GLU A 79 10.36 9.21 -9.21
C GLU A 79 11.24 10.25 -9.89
N ARG A 80 11.88 9.90 -11.01
CA ARG A 80 12.70 10.86 -11.78
C ARG A 80 11.89 12.04 -12.29
N ALA A 81 10.66 11.81 -12.76
CA ALA A 81 9.79 12.87 -13.23
C ALA A 81 9.36 13.81 -12.11
N GLU A 82 9.13 13.30 -10.90
CA GLU A 82 8.81 14.10 -9.72
C GLU A 82 9.99 14.99 -9.30
N GLU A 83 11.21 14.44 -9.29
CA GLU A 83 12.44 15.19 -9.01
C GLU A 83 12.66 16.32 -10.03
N ASP A 84 12.52 16.01 -11.33
CA ASP A 84 12.68 17.00 -12.39
C ASP A 84 11.63 18.11 -12.29
N LEU A 85 10.39 17.76 -11.97
CA LEU A 85 9.30 18.71 -11.78
C LEU A 85 9.54 19.59 -10.54
N ALA A 86 10.04 19.03 -9.44
CA ALA A 86 10.42 19.79 -8.26
C ALA A 86 11.54 20.80 -8.57
N ARG A 87 12.58 20.37 -9.31
CA ARG A 87 13.67 21.24 -9.76
C ARG A 87 13.15 22.39 -10.63
N LYS A 88 12.31 22.10 -11.62
CA LYS A 88 11.73 23.11 -12.52
C LYS A 88 10.85 24.11 -11.79
N ARG A 89 10.09 23.68 -10.78
CA ARG A 89 9.31 24.58 -9.92
C ARG A 89 10.20 25.54 -9.13
N ALA A 90 11.30 25.05 -8.56
CA ALA A 90 12.26 25.89 -7.84
C ALA A 90 12.92 26.93 -8.77
N GLU A 91 13.34 26.52 -9.98
CA GLU A 91 13.89 27.41 -11.01
C GLU A 91 12.90 28.52 -11.39
N LEU A 92 11.63 28.16 -11.65
CA LEU A 92 10.58 29.13 -11.98
C LEU A 92 10.35 30.13 -10.86
N GLN A 93 10.28 29.67 -9.61
CA GLN A 93 10.08 30.53 -8.45
C GLN A 93 11.24 31.52 -8.27
N ALA A 94 12.48 31.07 -8.46
CA ALA A 94 13.66 31.94 -8.38
C ALA A 94 13.64 33.01 -9.48
N LEU A 95 13.29 32.64 -10.72
CA LEU A 95 13.16 33.59 -11.84
C LEU A 95 12.07 34.63 -11.59
N GLN A 96 10.92 34.21 -11.06
CA GLN A 96 9.82 35.11 -10.70
C GLN A 96 10.24 36.11 -9.62
N GLN A 97 10.98 35.66 -8.59
CA GLN A 97 11.49 36.55 -7.56
C GLN A 97 12.52 37.54 -8.11
N ALA A 98 13.44 37.10 -8.98
CA ALA A 98 14.45 37.95 -9.59
C ALA A 98 13.82 39.05 -10.45
N THR A 99 12.83 38.69 -11.28
CA THR A 99 12.09 39.64 -12.12
C THR A 99 11.25 40.61 -11.29
N ALA A 100 10.56 40.13 -10.25
CA ALA A 100 9.81 41.01 -9.33
C ALA A 100 10.73 42.02 -8.64
N LYS A 101 11.92 41.59 -8.19
CA LYS A 101 12.92 42.48 -7.58
C LYS A 101 13.42 43.54 -8.57
N GLN A 102 13.73 43.13 -9.80
CA GLN A 102 14.19 44.06 -10.84
C GLN A 102 13.11 45.10 -11.19
N GLN A 103 11.83 44.71 -11.22
CA GLN A 103 10.72 45.64 -11.43
C GLN A 103 10.57 46.64 -10.27
N GLN A 104 10.72 46.19 -9.02
CA GLN A 104 10.70 47.08 -7.86
C GLN A 104 11.84 48.11 -7.91
N GLU A 105 13.04 47.68 -8.27
CA GLU A 105 14.21 48.56 -8.42
C GLU A 105 14.03 49.59 -9.54
N TRP A 106 13.37 49.24 -10.64
CA TRP A 106 13.05 50.19 -11.70
C TRP A 106 11.99 51.20 -11.26
N MET A 107 10.89 50.74 -10.65
CA MET A 107 9.80 51.61 -10.20
C MET A 107 10.22 52.58 -9.07
N ALA A 108 11.31 52.29 -8.37
CA ALA A 108 11.87 53.13 -7.31
C ALA A 108 12.84 54.22 -7.80
N LYS A 109 13.15 54.27 -9.11
CA LYS A 109 13.96 55.33 -9.75
C LYS A 109 13.07 56.32 -10.48
#